data_AF-A0A382KTU8-F1
#
_entry.id   AF-A0A382KTU8-F1
#
_cell.length_a   1.000
_cell.length_b   1.000
_cell.length_c   1.000
_cell.angle_alpha   90.00
_cell.angle_beta   90.00
_cell.angle_gamma   90.00
#
_symmetry.space_group_name_H-M   'P 1'
#
loop_
_entity.id
_entity.type
_entity.pdbx_description
1 polymer ?
#
loop_
_entity_poly.entity_id
_entity_poly.type
_entity_poly.pdbx_seq_one_letter_code
_entity_poly.pdbx_strand_id
1 'polypeptide(L)'
;MSTSFNLAWRLFKHEARRGELTIILLAIVLSVAAVLSLSLFSERLQGALKSRSAAFIAADAQLRSDDPINEEWLARAQEEGLATAKQVATRSMVFKGDEMSLVDLRAVNDAYPLKGTVNITDQPFGQKRNTAELPQSGEAWVQSRLFQSLELSIG
;
A
#
# COMPACT_ATOMS: atom_id res chain seq x y z
N MET A 1 -49.69 1.36 29.31
CA MET A 1 -48.44 1.12 28.56
C MET A 1 -47.19 1.09 29.46
N SER A 2 -47.15 1.83 30.58
CA SER A 2 -46.02 1.79 31.53
C SER A 2 -45.96 0.53 32.41
N THR A 3 -47.11 -0.05 32.76
CA THR A 3 -47.21 -1.25 33.60
C THR A 3 -46.69 -2.52 32.91
N SER A 4 -46.95 -2.66 31.61
CA SER A 4 -46.44 -3.78 30.80
C SER A 4 -44.91 -3.75 30.66
N PHE A 5 -44.34 -2.56 30.48
CA PHE A 5 -42.88 -2.37 30.41
C PHE A 5 -42.21 -2.69 31.75
N ASN A 6 -42.83 -2.30 32.87
CA ASN A 6 -42.34 -2.60 34.21
C ASN A 6 -42.39 -4.11 34.52
N LEU A 7 -43.46 -4.79 34.11
CA LEU A 7 -43.57 -6.26 34.23
C LEU A 7 -42.53 -6.98 33.36
N ALA A 8 -42.36 -6.55 32.11
CA ALA A 8 -41.38 -7.12 31.18
C ALA A 8 -39.94 -6.95 31.70
N TRP A 9 -39.60 -5.78 32.27
CA TRP A 9 -38.30 -5.54 32.88
C TRP A 9 -38.04 -6.40 34.12
N ARG A 10 -39.08 -6.61 34.95
CA ARG A 10 -38.98 -7.45 36.16
C ARG A 10 -38.80 -8.92 35.82
N LEU A 11 -39.54 -9.43 34.83
CA LEU A 11 -39.40 -10.79 34.30
C LEU A 11 -38.02 -10.97 33.63
N PHE A 12 -37.60 -10.01 32.80
CA PHE A 12 -36.28 -10.01 32.18
C PHE A 12 -35.14 -10.07 33.20
N LYS A 13 -35.21 -9.26 34.26
CA LYS A 13 -34.21 -9.28 35.35
C LYS A 13 -34.21 -10.59 36.15
N HIS A 14 -35.35 -11.25 36.25
CA HIS A 14 -35.50 -12.53 36.93
C HIS A 14 -34.92 -13.67 36.10
N GLU A 15 -35.31 -13.80 34.82
CA GLU A 15 -34.74 -14.78 33.89
C GLU A 15 -33.24 -14.52 33.61
N ALA A 16 -32.79 -13.26 33.62
CA ALA A 16 -31.36 -12.92 33.47
C ALA A 16 -30.50 -13.44 34.64
N ARG A 17 -31.08 -13.60 35.84
CA ARG A 17 -30.41 -14.22 36.99
C ARG A 17 -30.34 -15.75 36.89
N ARG A 18 -31.17 -16.39 36.06
CA ARG A 18 -31.15 -17.85 35.83
C ARG A 18 -30.05 -18.32 34.88
N GLY A 19 -29.27 -17.42 34.27
CA GLY A 19 -28.08 -17.76 33.47
C GLY A 19 -28.35 -18.08 31.99
N GLU A 20 -29.57 -18.49 31.63
CA GLU A 20 -29.91 -18.82 30.23
C GLU A 20 -29.89 -17.59 29.32
N LEU A 21 -30.49 -16.47 29.75
CA LEU A 21 -30.48 -15.21 29.00
C LEU A 21 -29.08 -14.62 28.86
N THR A 22 -28.20 -14.82 29.85
CA THR A 22 -26.81 -14.34 29.76
C THR A 22 -26.03 -15.06 28.67
N ILE A 23 -26.27 -16.36 28.43
CA ILE A 23 -25.60 -17.12 27.37
C ILE A 23 -26.04 -16.61 25.99
N ILE A 24 -27.34 -16.40 25.80
CA ILE A 24 -27.89 -15.86 24.54
C ILE A 24 -27.33 -14.45 24.29
N LEU A 25 -27.31 -13.60 25.32
CA LEU A 25 -26.75 -12.25 25.22
C LEU A 25 -25.26 -12.28 24.87
N LEU A 26 -24.48 -13.16 25.49
CA LEU A 26 -23.04 -13.29 25.23
C LEU A 26 -22.79 -13.82 23.81
N ALA A 27 -23.62 -14.75 23.32
CA ALA A 27 -23.55 -15.22 21.93
C ALA A 27 -23.86 -14.10 20.92
N ILE A 28 -24.86 -13.27 21.19
CA ILE A 28 -25.19 -12.10 20.35
C ILE A 28 -24.03 -11.09 20.37
N VAL A 29 -23.52 -10.76 21.56
CA VAL A 29 -22.39 -9.85 21.70
C VAL A 29 -21.17 -10.37 20.94
N LEU A 30 -20.85 -11.65 21.06
CA LEU A 30 -19.72 -12.27 20.37
C LEU A 30 -19.92 -12.26 18.84
N SER A 31 -21.14 -12.55 18.37
CA SER A 31 -21.48 -12.50 16.94
C SER A 31 -21.34 -11.07 16.38
N VAL A 32 -21.92 -10.07 17.05
CA VAL A 32 -21.85 -8.67 16.62
C VAL A 32 -20.41 -8.16 16.69
N ALA A 33 -19.65 -8.50 17.74
CA ALA A 33 -18.26 -8.13 17.87
C ALA A 33 -17.39 -8.73 16.74
N ALA A 34 -17.64 -10.00 16.38
CA ALA A 34 -16.93 -10.66 15.28
C ALA A 34 -17.21 -9.97 13.93
N VAL A 35 -18.47 -9.67 13.62
CA VAL A 35 -18.85 -8.97 12.38
C VAL A 35 -18.26 -7.56 12.35
N LEU A 36 -18.37 -6.81 13.46
CA LEU A 36 -17.81 -5.46 13.56
C LEU A 36 -16.28 -5.47 13.40
N SER A 37 -15.59 -6.42 14.04
CA SER A 37 -14.14 -6.56 13.93
C SER A 37 -13.72 -6.85 12.49
N LEU A 38 -14.46 -7.71 11.77
CA LEU A 38 -14.19 -7.99 10.37
C LEU A 38 -14.42 -6.75 9.48
N SER A 39 -15.50 -6.02 9.69
CA SER A 39 -15.80 -4.78 8.95
C SER A 39 -14.72 -3.72 9.18
N LEU A 40 -14.36 -3.44 10.43
CA LEU A 40 -13.32 -2.47 10.77
C LEU A 40 -11.96 -2.88 10.22
N PHE A 41 -11.64 -4.17 10.23
CA PHE A 41 -10.42 -4.69 9.64
C PHE A 41 -10.40 -4.47 8.12
N SER A 42 -11.51 -4.80 7.44
CA SER A 42 -11.66 -4.59 5.99
C SER A 42 -11.54 -3.11 5.62
N GLU A 43 -12.20 -2.22 6.34
CA GLU A 43 -12.10 -0.77 6.13
C GLU A 43 -10.67 -0.26 6.34
N ARG A 44 -9.97 -0.73 7.38
CA ARG A 44 -8.56 -0.38 7.62
C ARG A 44 -7.66 -0.88 6.50
N LEU A 45 -7.87 -2.11 6.02
CA LEU A 45 -7.14 -2.64 4.87
C LEU A 45 -7.39 -1.82 3.61
N GLN A 46 -8.65 -1.55 3.29
CA GLN A 46 -9.02 -0.76 2.12
C GLN A 46 -8.48 0.67 2.19
N GLY A 47 -8.55 1.31 3.36
CA GLY A 47 -7.99 2.65 3.59
C GLY A 47 -6.46 2.68 3.50
N ALA A 48 -5.79 1.68 4.07
CA ALA A 48 -4.34 1.53 3.97
C ALA A 48 -3.88 1.28 2.53
N LEU A 49 -4.64 0.50 1.76
CA LEU A 49 -4.39 0.30 0.34
C LEU A 49 -4.65 1.61 -0.42
N LYS A 50 -5.85 2.20 -0.32
CA LYS A 50 -6.26 3.38 -1.09
C LYS A 50 -5.37 4.60 -0.85
N SER A 51 -5.02 4.88 0.41
CA SER A 51 -4.10 5.99 0.75
C SER A 51 -2.69 5.77 0.21
N ARG A 52 -2.28 4.50 0.03
CA ARG A 52 -0.98 4.15 -0.55
C ARG A 52 -1.05 3.96 -2.06
N SER A 53 -2.19 3.65 -2.67
CA SER A 53 -2.29 3.27 -4.08
C SER A 53 -1.89 4.38 -5.05
N ALA A 54 -2.36 5.61 -4.85
CA ALA A 54 -2.02 6.74 -5.74
C ALA A 54 -0.54 7.14 -5.64
N ALA A 55 -0.01 7.16 -4.41
CA ALA A 55 1.43 7.35 -4.17
C ALA A 55 2.26 6.15 -4.69
N PHE A 56 1.70 4.94 -4.68
CA PHE A 56 2.37 3.73 -5.14
C PHE A 56 2.50 3.66 -6.66
N ILE A 57 1.52 4.16 -7.41
CA ILE A 57 1.62 4.32 -8.87
C ILE A 57 2.34 5.62 -9.28
N ALA A 58 2.63 6.50 -8.32
CA ALA A 58 3.33 7.77 -8.49
C ALA A 58 2.70 8.75 -9.50
N ALA A 59 1.40 8.57 -9.81
CA ALA A 59 0.65 9.35 -10.81
C ALA A 59 -0.87 9.25 -10.56
N ASP A 60 -1.66 10.07 -11.26
CA ASP A 60 -3.14 9.98 -11.24
C ASP A 60 -3.67 8.86 -12.14
N ALA A 61 -3.00 8.63 -13.26
CA ALA A 61 -3.29 7.57 -14.21
C ALA A 61 -1.98 6.98 -14.74
N GLN A 62 -2.00 5.70 -15.13
CA GLN A 62 -0.83 5.02 -15.69
C GLN A 62 -1.23 4.28 -16.97
N LEU A 63 -0.60 4.66 -18.07
CA LEU A 63 -0.65 3.90 -19.32
C LEU A 63 0.51 2.89 -19.32
N ARG A 64 0.20 1.60 -19.41
CA ARG A 64 1.20 0.53 -19.54
C ARG A 64 1.02 -0.18 -20.87
N SER A 65 2.12 -0.46 -21.53
CA SER A 65 2.20 -1.22 -22.77
C SER A 65 3.48 -2.04 -22.73
N ASP A 66 3.43 -3.26 -23.25
CA ASP A 66 4.62 -4.10 -23.44
C ASP A 66 5.46 -3.58 -24.63
N ASP A 67 4.79 -3.00 -25.62
CA ASP A 67 5.42 -2.33 -26.76
C ASP A 67 5.69 -0.84 -26.49
N PRO A 68 6.66 -0.23 -27.19
CA PRO A 68 6.93 1.21 -27.10
C PRO A 68 5.65 2.03 -27.34
N ILE A 69 5.29 2.86 -26.36
CA ILE A 69 4.15 3.77 -26.48
C ILE A 69 4.45 4.79 -27.57
N ASN A 70 3.52 4.97 -28.51
CA ASN A 70 3.63 5.95 -29.60
C ASN A 70 3.76 7.37 -29.02
N GLU A 71 4.75 8.12 -29.52
CA GLU A 71 5.06 9.49 -29.11
C GLU A 71 3.91 10.48 -29.36
N GLU A 72 3.01 10.19 -30.29
CA GLU A 72 1.80 11.01 -30.52
C GLU A 72 0.95 11.17 -29.25
N TRP A 73 0.87 10.13 -28.40
CA TRP A 73 0.14 10.21 -27.14
C TRP A 73 0.81 11.15 -26.13
N LEU A 74 2.15 11.15 -26.11
CA LEU A 74 2.94 12.05 -25.26
C LEU A 74 2.80 13.50 -25.74
N ALA A 75 2.84 13.73 -27.05
CA ALA A 75 2.65 15.06 -27.64
C ALA A 75 1.26 15.63 -27.32
N ARG A 76 0.18 14.84 -27.51
CA ARG A 76 -1.18 15.27 -27.15
C ARG A 76 -1.32 15.57 -25.66
N ALA A 77 -0.74 14.74 -24.79
CA ALA A 77 -0.79 14.99 -23.35
C ALA A 77 -0.08 16.30 -22.98
N GLN A 78 1.04 16.64 -23.64
CA GLN A 78 1.71 17.93 -23.47
C GLN A 78 0.87 19.10 -24.00
N GLU A 79 0.21 18.95 -25.15
CA GLU A 79 -0.70 19.95 -25.71
C GLU A 79 -1.90 20.22 -24.78
N GLU A 80 -2.41 19.19 -24.10
CA GLU A 80 -3.47 19.31 -23.10
C GLU A 80 -2.98 19.84 -21.73
N GLY A 81 -1.68 20.11 -21.59
CA GLY A 81 -1.09 20.64 -20.35
C GLY A 81 -0.94 19.62 -19.22
N LEU A 82 -0.94 18.32 -19.54
CA LEU A 82 -0.79 17.25 -18.56
C LEU A 82 0.70 17.05 -18.23
N ALA A 83 1.00 16.92 -16.94
CA ALA A 83 2.33 16.53 -16.50
C ALA A 83 2.55 15.04 -16.79
N THR A 84 3.61 14.72 -17.56
CA THR A 84 3.90 13.35 -18.00
C THR A 84 5.26 12.88 -17.48
N ALA A 85 5.29 11.65 -16.99
CA ALA A 85 6.51 10.97 -16.58
C ALA A 85 6.62 9.63 -17.32
N LYS A 86 7.83 9.33 -17.79
CA LYS A 86 8.16 8.10 -18.51
C LYS A 86 8.89 7.17 -17.57
N GLN A 87 8.40 5.94 -17.48
CA GLN A 87 9.05 4.87 -16.73
C GLN A 87 9.14 3.64 -17.63
N VAL A 88 10.32 3.04 -17.69
CA VAL A 88 10.56 1.74 -18.31
C VAL A 88 10.88 0.76 -17.20
N ALA A 89 10.17 -0.37 -17.15
CA ALA A 89 10.43 -1.43 -16.19
C ALA A 89 10.71 -2.73 -16.94
N THR A 90 11.76 -3.43 -16.55
CA THR A 90 12.13 -4.72 -17.12
C THR A 90 12.71 -5.63 -16.04
N ARG A 91 12.58 -6.95 -16.22
CA ARG A 91 13.26 -7.92 -15.34
C ARG A 91 14.60 -8.28 -15.95
N SER A 92 15.67 -8.14 -15.17
CA SER A 92 17.01 -8.47 -15.59
C SER A 92 17.79 -9.13 -14.45
N MET A 93 18.79 -9.93 -14.81
CA MET A 93 19.73 -10.51 -13.84
C MET A 93 20.83 -9.49 -13.54
N VAL A 94 21.09 -9.23 -12.25
CA VAL A 94 22.23 -8.44 -11.78
C VAL A 94 23.28 -9.38 -11.21
N PHE A 95 24.53 -9.10 -11.53
CA PHE A 95 25.69 -9.91 -11.18
C PHE A 95 26.65 -9.07 -10.35
N LYS A 96 27.23 -9.65 -9.30
CA LYS A 96 28.35 -9.08 -8.55
C LYS A 96 29.34 -10.20 -8.22
N GLY A 97 30.43 -10.28 -8.99
CA GLY A 97 31.32 -11.44 -8.91
C GLY A 97 30.57 -12.71 -9.29
N ASP A 98 30.55 -13.70 -8.39
CA ASP A 98 29.86 -14.99 -8.59
C ASP A 98 28.40 -14.98 -8.11
N GLU A 99 27.97 -13.93 -7.41
CA GLU A 99 26.60 -13.81 -6.91
C GLU A 99 25.67 -13.21 -7.97
N MET A 100 24.47 -13.80 -8.11
CA MET A 100 23.51 -13.46 -9.14
C MET A 100 22.11 -13.34 -8.55
N SER A 101 21.39 -12.28 -8.90
CA SER A 101 20.00 -12.10 -8.47
C SER A 101 19.13 -11.52 -9.57
N LEU A 102 17.90 -12.03 -9.69
CA LEU A 102 16.90 -11.48 -10.60
C LEU A 102 16.28 -10.23 -9.96
N VAL A 103 16.35 -9.12 -10.67
CA VAL A 103 15.81 -7.83 -10.20
C VAL A 103 14.82 -7.23 -11.20
N ASP A 104 13.86 -6.48 -10.67
CA ASP A 104 13.05 -5.56 -11.48
C ASP A 104 13.82 -4.25 -11.65
N LEU A 105 14.44 -4.05 -12.81
CA LEU A 105 15.09 -2.80 -13.20
C LEU A 105 14.03 -1.77 -13.58
N ARG A 106 14.13 -0.57 -13.03
CA ARG A 106 13.26 0.56 -13.37
C ARG A 106 14.11 1.76 -13.76
N ALA A 107 13.90 2.25 -14.97
CA ALA A 107 14.43 3.51 -15.46
C ALA A 107 13.31 4.54 -15.50
N VAL A 108 13.56 5.74 -15.01
CA VAL A 108 12.59 6.84 -14.96
C VAL A 108 13.21 8.08 -15.59
N ASN A 109 12.36 8.98 -16.10
CA ASN A 109 12.80 10.31 -16.54
C ASN A 109 12.75 11.33 -15.38
N ASP A 110 13.29 12.52 -15.64
CA ASP A 110 13.39 13.62 -14.66
C ASP A 110 12.05 14.12 -14.11
N ALA A 111 10.94 13.82 -14.80
CA ALA A 111 9.60 14.19 -14.36
C ALA A 111 9.00 13.21 -13.32
N TYR A 112 9.70 12.11 -12.99
CA TYR A 112 9.27 11.16 -11.98
C TYR A 112 9.77 11.58 -10.58
N PRO A 113 8.95 11.46 -9.52
CA PRO A 113 7.53 11.07 -9.49
C PRO A 113 6.58 12.26 -9.73
N LEU A 114 5.45 12.05 -10.41
CA LEU A 114 4.41 13.08 -10.56
C LEU A 114 3.59 13.28 -9.29
N LYS A 115 3.43 12.21 -8.50
CA LYS A 115 2.77 12.23 -7.19
C LYS A 115 3.54 11.41 -6.16
N GLY A 116 3.61 11.95 -4.95
CA GLY A 116 4.32 11.32 -3.83
C GLY A 116 5.80 11.70 -3.80
N THR A 117 6.58 10.98 -3.00
CA THR A 117 8.02 11.19 -2.83
C THR A 117 8.75 9.85 -2.83
N VAL A 118 9.93 9.82 -3.42
CA VAL A 118 10.80 8.65 -3.35
C VAL A 118 11.48 8.66 -1.98
N ASN A 119 11.55 7.49 -1.35
CA ASN A 119 12.20 7.33 -0.06
C ASN A 119 13.55 6.64 -0.26
N ILE A 120 14.63 7.30 0.17
CA ILE A 120 16.00 6.77 0.13
C ILE A 120 16.56 6.61 1.54
N THR A 121 17.61 5.81 1.68
CA THR A 121 18.35 5.63 2.93
C THR A 121 19.80 5.38 2.59
N ASP A 122 20.71 5.99 3.36
CA ASP A 122 22.16 5.84 3.18
C ASP A 122 22.69 4.55 3.84
N GLN A 123 21.81 3.81 4.53
CA GLN A 123 22.12 2.53 5.15
C GLN A 123 21.03 1.52 4.83
N PRO A 124 21.37 0.26 4.52
CA PRO A 124 20.37 -0.81 4.39
C PRO A 124 19.53 -0.89 5.67
N PHE A 125 18.20 -0.84 5.53
CA PHE A 125 17.25 -0.86 6.66
C PHE A 125 17.36 0.32 7.65
N GLY A 126 18.03 1.42 7.23
CA GLY A 126 18.18 2.64 8.01
C GLY A 126 16.95 3.58 7.96
N GLN A 127 17.14 4.79 8.49
CA GLN A 127 16.10 5.82 8.51
C GLN A 127 15.82 6.34 7.10
N LYS A 128 14.55 6.26 6.69
CA LYS A 128 14.12 6.74 5.37
C LYS A 128 14.08 8.26 5.34
N ARG A 129 14.61 8.84 4.26
CA ARG A 129 14.51 10.26 3.92
C ARG A 129 13.75 10.40 2.61
N ASN A 130 12.84 11.36 2.56
CA ASN A 130 12.16 11.70 1.32
C ASN A 130 13.13 12.49 0.43
N THR A 131 13.22 12.12 -0.83
CA THR A 131 13.95 12.87 -1.86
C THR A 131 13.08 13.03 -3.10
N ALA A 132 13.27 14.15 -3.78
CA ALA A 132 12.77 14.38 -5.13
C ALA A 132 13.89 14.23 -6.18
N GLU A 133 15.12 13.97 -5.74
CA GLU A 133 16.25 13.72 -6.63
C GLU A 133 16.12 12.34 -7.27
N LEU A 134 16.85 12.14 -8.35
CA LEU A 134 16.99 10.88 -9.07
C LEU A 134 18.48 10.51 -9.12
N PRO A 135 18.82 9.21 -9.25
CA PRO A 135 20.21 8.79 -9.39
C PRO A 135 20.83 9.44 -10.64
N GLN A 136 22.07 9.92 -10.52
CA GLN A 136 22.77 10.51 -11.66
C GLN A 136 23.16 9.43 -12.69
N SER A 137 23.55 9.86 -13.88
CA SER A 137 24.05 8.94 -14.91
C SER A 137 25.26 8.17 -14.38
N GLY A 138 25.16 6.84 -14.33
CA GLY A 138 26.18 5.96 -13.76
C GLY A 138 25.91 5.52 -12.31
N GLU A 139 24.92 6.11 -11.64
CA GLU A 139 24.46 5.68 -10.32
C GLU A 139 23.19 4.82 -10.43
N ALA A 140 23.01 3.91 -9.47
CA ALA A 140 21.80 3.11 -9.38
C ALA A 140 21.34 3.00 -7.93
N TRP A 141 20.05 3.24 -7.71
CA TRP A 141 19.45 3.04 -6.41
C TRP A 141 18.91 1.62 -6.28
N VAL A 142 19.21 1.00 -5.15
CA VAL A 142 18.99 -0.42 -4.92
C VAL A 142 18.13 -0.61 -3.67
N GLN A 143 17.21 -1.57 -3.73
CA GLN A 143 16.39 -1.90 -2.56
C GLN A 143 17.25 -2.56 -1.47
N SER A 144 16.97 -2.25 -0.19
CA SER A 144 17.75 -2.75 0.95
C SER A 144 17.91 -4.28 1.00
N ARG A 145 16.96 -5.04 0.44
CA ARG A 145 17.05 -6.51 0.35
C ARG A 145 18.19 -6.99 -0.56
N LEU A 146 18.47 -6.27 -1.64
CA LEU A 146 19.51 -6.68 -2.59
C LEU A 146 20.92 -6.57 -1.97
N PHE A 147 21.09 -5.66 -1.00
CA PHE A 147 22.33 -5.58 -0.22
C PHE A 147 22.62 -6.86 0.56
N GLN A 148 21.59 -7.57 1.04
CA GLN A 148 21.76 -8.84 1.73
C GLN A 148 22.00 -10.00 0.75
N SER A 149 21.36 -10.00 -0.43
CA SER A 149 21.48 -11.12 -1.37
C SER A 149 22.75 -11.10 -2.20
N LEU A 150 23.27 -9.92 -2.55
CA LEU A 150 24.48 -9.75 -3.35
C LEU A 150 25.65 -9.21 -2.51
N GLU A 151 25.50 -9.17 -1.19
CA GLU A 151 26.51 -8.62 -0.25
C GLU A 151 27.02 -7.23 -0.68
N LEU A 152 26.12 -6.37 -1.20
CA LEU A 152 26.51 -5.08 -1.77
C LEU A 152 27.00 -4.14 -0.66
N SER A 153 27.95 -3.27 -1.00
CA SER A 153 28.38 -2.15 -0.16
C SER A 153 28.06 -0.86 -0.90
N ILE A 154 27.66 0.18 -0.16
CA ILE A 154 27.43 1.52 -0.75
C ILE A 154 28.81 2.13 -1.03
N GLY A 155 29.09 2.49 -2.28
CA GLY A 155 30.37 3.05 -2.70
C GLY A 155 30.41 3.36 -4.18
#